data_AF-A0A7U9T912-F1
#
_entry.id   AF-A0A7U9T912-F1
#
_cell.length_a   1.000
_cell.length_b   1.000
_cell.length_c   1.000
_cell.angle_alpha   90.00
_cell.angle_beta   90.00
_cell.angle_gamma   90.00
#
_symmetry.space_group_name_H-M   'P 1'
#
loop_
_entity.id
_entity.type
_entity.pdbx_description
1 polymer ?
#
loop_
_entity_poly.entity_id
_entity_poly.type
_entity_poly.pdbx_seq_one_letter_code
_entity_poly.pdbx_strand_id
1 'polypeptide(L)'
;MEAIMERTQEYTHTQECIYNFAELPDLNREEYREFRFHFQQSILLSLLMNEKLTRQQYDSCLAKLEDKYYKKQNSSIHTIAGRLDDTVKYK
;
A
#
# COMPACT_ATOMS: atom_id res chain seq x y z
N MET A 1 -43.52 -42.13 6.31
CA MET A 1 -42.83 -40.84 6.53
C MET A 1 -42.50 -40.30 5.16
N GLU A 2 -43.36 -39.41 4.67
CA GLU A 2 -43.29 -38.83 3.34
C GLU A 2 -42.07 -37.93 3.17
N ALA A 3 -41.69 -37.78 1.93
CA ALA A 3 -40.42 -37.28 1.44
C ALA A 3 -40.46 -35.77 1.11
N ILE A 4 -39.32 -35.30 0.60
CA ILE A 4 -39.14 -34.22 -0.39
C ILE A 4 -38.70 -32.85 0.15
N MET A 5 -37.43 -32.54 -0.20
CA MET A 5 -36.89 -31.28 -0.72
C MET A 5 -37.12 -29.98 0.04
N GLU A 6 -36.01 -29.34 0.42
CA GLU A 6 -35.52 -28.10 -0.20
C GLU A 6 -34.11 -27.86 0.36
N ARG A 7 -33.05 -28.24 -0.36
CA ARG A 7 -32.38 -27.48 -1.40
C ARG A 7 -32.17 -25.99 -1.03
N THR A 8 -30.88 -25.64 -0.94
CA THR A 8 -30.28 -24.32 -1.17
C THR A 8 -30.65 -23.19 -0.21
N GLN A 9 -29.66 -22.79 0.59
CA GLN A 9 -29.25 -21.39 0.61
C GLN A 9 -27.78 -21.27 1.05
N GLU A 10 -26.91 -21.36 0.05
CA GLU A 10 -25.65 -20.60 0.02
C GLU A 10 -26.01 -19.13 0.27
N TYR A 11 -25.77 -18.65 1.49
CA TYR A 11 -25.79 -17.22 1.74
C TYR A 11 -24.41 -16.68 1.39
N THR A 12 -24.22 -16.34 0.13
CA THR A 12 -23.29 -15.29 -0.28
C THR A 12 -23.84 -13.96 0.22
N HIS A 13 -23.75 -13.73 1.53
CA HIS A 13 -23.89 -12.39 2.08
C HIS A 13 -22.55 -11.66 1.87
N THR A 14 -22.24 -11.35 0.61
CA THR A 14 -21.35 -10.22 0.32
C THR A 14 -22.14 -9.00 0.73
N GLN A 15 -22.02 -8.65 2.01
CA GLN A 15 -22.45 -7.40 2.56
C GLN A 15 -21.70 -6.31 1.78
N GLU A 16 -22.35 -5.75 0.78
CA GLU A 16 -21.87 -4.54 0.13
C GLU A 16 -21.77 -3.48 1.22
N CYS A 17 -20.56 -3.18 1.67
CA CYS A 17 -20.31 -2.02 2.50
C CYS A 17 -20.66 -0.79 1.66
N ILE A 18 -21.92 -0.33 1.75
CA ILE A 18 -22.35 0.95 1.23
C ILE A 18 -21.68 2.00 2.11
N TYR A 19 -20.51 2.46 1.67
CA TYR A 19 -19.78 3.54 2.32
C TYR A 19 -20.48 4.87 2.02
N ASN A 20 -21.49 5.20 2.82
CA ASN A 20 -22.09 6.53 2.88
C ASN A 20 -21.12 7.48 3.59
N PHE A 21 -20.06 7.91 2.92
CA PHE A 21 -19.29 9.05 3.39
C PHE A 21 -20.05 10.33 3.01
N ALA A 22 -20.97 10.74 3.88
CA ALA A 22 -21.63 12.05 3.75
C ALA A 22 -20.61 13.20 3.78
N GLU A 23 -19.44 12.96 4.38
CA GLU A 23 -18.30 13.86 4.42
C GLU A 23 -17.04 13.06 4.10
N LEU A 24 -16.40 13.35 2.96
CA LEU A 24 -15.08 12.84 2.65
C LEU A 24 -14.04 13.73 3.36
N PRO A 25 -12.98 13.15 3.94
CA PRO A 25 -11.93 13.95 4.53
C PRO A 25 -11.23 14.78 3.44
N ASP A 26 -11.11 16.08 3.69
CA ASP A 26 -10.39 17.01 2.82
C ASP A 26 -8.88 16.85 3.04
N LEU A 27 -8.31 15.81 2.44
CA LEU A 27 -6.88 15.53 2.49
C LEU A 27 -6.20 16.03 1.22
N ASN A 28 -5.16 16.83 1.39
CA ASN A 28 -4.28 17.16 0.30
C ASN A 28 -3.44 15.92 -0.11
N ARG A 29 -2.71 16.04 -1.21
CA ARG A 29 -1.97 14.91 -1.80
C ARG A 29 -0.90 14.34 -0.87
N GLU A 30 -0.27 15.19 -0.07
CA GLU A 30 0.78 14.80 0.86
C GLU A 30 0.18 14.08 2.07
N GLU A 31 -0.86 14.64 2.67
CA GLU A 31 -1.59 14.04 3.79
C GLU A 31 -2.17 12.67 3.40
N TYR A 32 -2.77 12.57 2.21
CA TYR A 32 -3.27 11.28 1.71
C TYR A 32 -2.13 10.26 1.52
N ARG A 33 -0.97 10.71 1.05
CA ARG A 33 0.20 9.85 0.84
C ARG A 33 0.77 9.35 2.17
N GLU A 34 0.88 10.22 3.17
CA GLU A 34 1.34 9.89 4.52
C GLU A 34 0.35 8.93 5.22
N PHE A 35 -0.95 9.25 5.18
CA PHE A 35 -2.00 8.38 5.68
C PHE A 35 -1.89 6.97 5.10
N ARG A 36 -1.79 6.87 3.76
CA ARG A 36 -1.71 5.58 3.08
C ARG A 36 -0.49 4.78 3.50
N PHE A 37 0.66 5.44 3.68
CA PHE A 37 1.88 4.78 4.12
C PHE A 37 1.72 4.18 5.52
N HIS A 38 1.26 4.98 6.48
CA HIS A 38 1.04 4.51 7.85
C HIS A 38 -0.06 3.45 7.97
N PHE A 39 -1.11 3.56 7.17
CA PHE A 39 -2.17 2.54 7.11
C PHE A 39 -1.60 1.20 6.63
N GLN A 40 -0.78 1.21 5.57
CA GLN A 40 -0.12 0.00 5.06
C GLN A 40 0.87 -0.59 6.07
N GLN A 41 1.66 0.25 6.75
CA GLN A 41 2.55 -0.20 7.84
C GLN A 41 1.76 -0.86 8.98
N SER A 42 0.64 -0.27 9.39
CA SER A 42 -0.21 -0.79 10.46
C SER A 42 -0.82 -2.15 10.11
N ILE A 43 -1.18 -2.36 8.85
CA ILE A 43 -1.61 -3.68 8.36
C ILE A 43 -0.47 -4.70 8.46
N LEU A 44 0.74 -4.36 8.01
CA LEU A 44 1.90 -5.26 8.09
C LEU A 44 2.19 -5.64 9.55
N LEU A 45 2.13 -4.68 10.47
CA LEU A 45 2.31 -4.92 11.90
C LEU A 45 1.22 -5.84 12.45
N SER A 46 -0.04 -5.59 12.09
CA SER A 46 -1.17 -6.44 12.49
C SER A 46 -1.00 -7.88 12.00
N LEU A 47 -0.52 -8.08 10.76
CA LEU A 47 -0.24 -9.40 10.23
C LEU A 47 0.91 -10.11 10.96
N LEU A 48 1.96 -9.38 11.33
CA LEU A 48 3.05 -9.91 12.15
C LEU A 48 2.56 -10.33 13.54
N MET A 49 1.78 -9.46 14.21
CA MET A 49 1.25 -9.73 15.56
C MET A 49 0.31 -10.94 15.60
N ASN A 50 -0.42 -11.19 14.51
CA ASN A 50 -1.31 -12.34 14.38
C ASN A 50 -0.61 -13.57 13.74
N GLU A 51 0.73 -13.58 13.69
CA GLU A 51 1.56 -14.68 13.17
C GLU A 51 1.21 -15.07 11.72
N LYS A 52 0.64 -14.15 10.94
CA LYS A 52 0.35 -14.33 9.50
C LYS A 52 1.55 -14.02 8.63
N LEU A 53 2.56 -13.35 9.19
CA LEU A 53 3.86 -13.12 8.58
C LEU A 53 4.96 -13.52 9.55
N THR A 54 6.05 -14.07 9.03
CA THR A 54 7.30 -14.16 9.79
C THR A 54 7.96 -12.77 9.88
N ARG A 55 8.88 -12.61 10.84
CA ARG A 55 9.64 -11.37 10.96
C ARG A 55 10.39 -11.00 9.66
N GLN A 56 11.00 -11.97 9.01
CA GLN A 56 11.70 -11.77 7.74
C GLN A 56 10.75 -11.30 6.61
N GLN A 57 9.54 -11.86 6.56
CA GLN A 57 8.52 -11.43 5.58
C GLN A 57 8.05 -10.01 5.87
N TYR A 58 7.81 -9.66 7.15
CA TYR A 58 7.48 -8.31 7.58
C TYR A 58 8.57 -7.30 7.14
N ASP A 59 9.84 -7.57 7.47
CA ASP A 59 10.96 -6.68 7.15
C ASP A 59 11.10 -6.49 5.62
N SER A 60 10.95 -7.57 4.85
CA SER A 60 10.98 -7.52 3.38
C SER A 60 9.83 -6.70 2.78
N CYS A 61 8.62 -6.82 3.35
CA CYS A 61 7.46 -6.05 2.92
C CYS A 61 7.60 -4.57 3.29
N LEU A 62 8.09 -4.27 4.49
CA LEU A 62 8.31 -2.91 4.98
C LEU A 62 9.35 -2.18 4.10
N ALA A 63 10.49 -2.81 3.80
CA ALA A 63 11.51 -2.22 2.93
C ALA A 63 10.96 -1.86 1.54
N LYS A 64 10.13 -2.71 0.94
CA LYS A 64 9.46 -2.43 -0.35
C LYS A 64 8.45 -1.29 -0.24
N LEU A 65 7.76 -1.17 0.89
CA LEU A 65 6.80 -0.11 1.16
C LEU A 65 7.52 1.24 1.28
N GLU A 66 8.60 1.29 2.06
CA GLU A 66 9.47 2.46 2.23
C GLU A 66 10.09 2.89 0.91
N ASP A 67 10.65 1.97 0.13
CA ASP A 67 11.22 2.26 -1.18
C ASP A 67 10.20 2.95 -2.12
N LYS A 68 8.97 2.45 -2.17
CA LYS A 68 7.88 3.07 -2.95
C LYS A 68 7.50 4.45 -2.41
N TYR A 69 7.51 4.62 -1.09
CA TYR A 69 7.20 5.89 -0.45
C TYR A 69 8.27 6.94 -0.81
N TYR A 70 9.56 6.63 -0.63
CA TYR A 70 10.65 7.58 -0.81
C TYR A 70 11.03 7.80 -2.29
N LYS A 71 10.96 6.80 -3.17
CA LYS A 71 11.21 6.98 -4.62
C LYS A 71 10.29 8.01 -5.26
N LYS A 72 9.05 8.14 -4.76
CA LYS A 72 8.10 9.15 -5.25
C LYS A 72 8.50 10.59 -4.88
N GLN A 73 9.36 10.79 -3.89
CA GLN A 73 9.88 12.13 -3.53
C GLN A 73 11.03 12.56 -4.44
N ASN A 74 11.87 11.63 -4.88
CA ASN A 74 13.08 11.93 -5.65
C ASN A 74 12.84 12.09 -7.17
N SER A 75 11.64 11.78 -7.66
CA SER A 75 11.25 11.95 -9.07
C SER A 75 11.23 13.40 -9.54
N SER A 76 11.25 14.39 -8.63
CA SER A 76 11.28 15.81 -8.99
C SER A 76 12.69 16.41 -9.14
N ILE A 77 13.77 15.63 -8.99
CA ILE A 77 15.15 16.17 -9.02
C ILE A 77 15.92 15.85 -10.31
N HIS A 78 15.49 14.91 -11.15
CA HIS A 78 16.20 14.59 -12.40
C HIS A 78 15.64 15.35 -13.63
N THR A 79 15.95 16.64 -13.76
CA THR A 79 15.92 17.33 -15.08
C THR A 79 17.11 18.29 -15.29
N ILE A 80 18.17 18.21 -14.49
CA ILE A 80 19.43 18.91 -14.82
C ILE A 80 20.61 17.95 -14.71
N ALA A 81 20.56 16.89 -15.52
CA ALA A 81 21.77 16.20 -15.95
C ALA A 81 22.05 16.66 -17.39
N GLY A 82 22.75 17.79 -17.52
CA GLY A 82 23.21 18.32 -18.78
C GLY A 82 24.70 18.55 -18.72
N ARG A 83 25.47 17.60 -19.29
CA ARG A 83 26.82 17.75 -19.85
C ARG A 83 27.92 18.33 -18.94
N LEU A 84 28.89 17.48 -18.61
CA LEU A 84 30.21 17.56 -19.23
C LEU A 84 30.96 16.26 -18.98
N ASP A 85 31.02 15.46 -20.06
CA ASP A 85 31.91 14.31 -20.19
C ASP A 85 33.38 14.75 -20.10
N ASP A 86 34.18 13.81 -19.64
CA ASP A 86 35.63 13.67 -19.77
C ASP A 86 36.32 14.64 -20.73
N THR A 87 37.30 15.40 -20.22
CA THR A 87 38.70 15.40 -20.66
C THR A 87 39.45 16.61 -20.11
N VAL A 88 40.66 16.38 -19.58
CA VAL A 88 41.94 17.02 -19.96
C VAL A 88 42.91 17.00 -18.77
N LYS A 89 43.98 16.22 -18.96
CA LYS A 89 45.24 16.26 -18.19
C LYS A 89 45.94 17.61 -18.38
N TYR A 90 46.48 18.18 -17.29
CA TYR A 90 47.75 18.94 -17.21
C TYR A 90 48.14 19.01 -15.72
N LYS A 91 49.38 18.87 -15.26
CA LYS A 91 50.68 18.49 -15.82
C LYS A 91 51.55 18.03 -14.64
#